data_AF-V4ZX49-F1
#
_entry.id   AF-V4ZX49-F1
#
_cell.length_a   1.000
_cell.length_b   1.000
_cell.length_c   1.000
_cell.angle_alpha   90.00
_cell.angle_beta   90.00
_cell.angle_gamma   90.00
#
_symmetry.space_group_name_H-M   'P 1'
#
loop_
_entity.id
_entity.type
_entity.pdbx_description
1 polymer ?
#
loop_
_entity_poly.entity_id
_entity_poly.type
_entity_poly.pdbx_seq_one_letter_code
_entity_poly.pdbx_strand_id
1 'polypeptide(L)'
;MAAARSRALTALATPWVRRALAVGAAVGLVWSLLPDGPSLADRAVRDLLLFVVVPGALAVGHRRRLGWRVDRRAVRNAARLAAFVAPFYVVGSTLPTVRAFYPMWHTSTALASFLPHALAQLLVVLAAETYYRGLLCVGVRELGPAAVLISPVLYAVHHAGKPPVELLLSAPTDVLFGAVDYHSRSILPSVVAHGLGLVFLDWLVLHPPVLPPARVVGALRWLPVPL
;
A
#
# COMPACT_ATOMS: atom_id res chain seq x y z
N MET A 1 20.07 -14.17 -18.62
CA MET A 1 19.05 -13.17 -19.04
C MET A 1 18.05 -13.69 -20.07
N ALA A 2 18.47 -14.39 -21.13
CA ALA A 2 17.56 -14.90 -22.18
C ALA A 2 16.42 -15.81 -21.65
N ALA A 3 16.72 -16.74 -20.73
CA ALA A 3 15.72 -17.65 -20.14
C ALA A 3 14.69 -16.95 -19.23
N ALA A 4 15.07 -15.86 -18.55
CA ALA A 4 14.13 -15.07 -17.75
C ALA A 4 13.19 -14.26 -18.66
N ARG A 5 13.73 -13.74 -19.78
CA ARG A 5 12.98 -13.02 -20.81
C ARG A 5 11.98 -13.93 -21.53
N SER A 6 12.33 -15.19 -21.83
CA SER A 6 11.39 -16.13 -22.44
C SER A 6 10.25 -16.51 -21.49
N ARG A 7 10.53 -16.74 -20.20
CA ARG A 7 9.50 -17.05 -19.19
C ARG A 7 8.49 -15.91 -18.99
N ALA A 8 8.95 -14.67 -18.93
CA ALA A 8 8.05 -13.51 -18.80
C ALA A 8 7.13 -13.36 -20.03
N LEU A 9 7.67 -13.55 -21.24
CA LEU A 9 6.89 -13.52 -22.48
C LEU A 9 5.87 -14.66 -22.53
N THR A 10 6.23 -15.87 -22.09
CA THR A 10 5.28 -17.00 -21.98
C THR A 10 4.19 -16.73 -20.94
N ALA A 11 4.53 -16.13 -19.80
CA ALA A 11 3.54 -15.79 -18.77
C ALA A 11 2.57 -14.68 -19.23
N LEU A 12 3.07 -13.67 -19.95
CA LEU A 12 2.24 -12.65 -20.61
C LEU A 12 1.29 -13.24 -21.66
N ALA A 13 1.62 -14.41 -22.22
CA ALA A 13 0.73 -15.11 -23.14
C ALA A 13 -0.47 -15.76 -22.43
N THR A 14 -0.47 -15.87 -21.10
CA THR A 14 -1.61 -16.47 -20.38
C THR A 14 -2.83 -15.55 -20.40
N PRO A 15 -4.04 -16.09 -20.67
CA PRO A 15 -5.27 -15.28 -20.66
C PRO A 15 -5.52 -14.60 -19.31
N TRP A 16 -5.11 -15.24 -18.21
CA TRP A 16 -5.26 -14.69 -16.87
C TRP A 16 -4.41 -13.43 -16.66
N VAL A 17 -3.09 -13.49 -16.93
CA VAL A 17 -2.20 -12.34 -16.70
C VAL A 17 -2.66 -11.16 -17.54
N ARG A 18 -3.00 -11.36 -18.81
CA ARG A 18 -3.53 -10.28 -19.67
C ARG A 18 -4.80 -9.65 -19.10
N ARG A 19 -5.76 -10.46 -18.66
CA ARG A 19 -7.02 -9.95 -18.07
C ARG A 19 -6.77 -9.24 -16.75
N ALA A 20 -5.92 -9.79 -15.88
CA ALA A 20 -5.59 -9.18 -14.60
C ALA A 20 -4.91 -7.80 -14.78
N LEU A 21 -3.97 -7.70 -15.72
CA LEU A 21 -3.32 -6.42 -16.05
C LEU A 21 -4.26 -5.44 -16.73
N ALA A 22 -5.10 -5.89 -17.67
CA ALA A 22 -6.07 -5.03 -18.36
C ALA A 22 -7.14 -4.51 -17.40
N VAL A 23 -7.73 -5.37 -16.57
CA VAL A 23 -8.67 -4.97 -15.51
C VAL A 23 -7.98 -4.08 -14.50
N GLY A 24 -6.73 -4.40 -14.12
CA GLY A 24 -5.92 -3.56 -13.26
C GLY A 24 -5.78 -2.14 -13.81
N ALA A 25 -5.33 -2.00 -15.05
CA ALA A 25 -5.19 -0.71 -15.72
C ALA A 25 -6.52 0.04 -15.83
N ALA A 26 -7.61 -0.64 -16.19
CA ALA A 26 -8.94 -0.03 -16.27
C ALA A 26 -9.43 0.46 -14.91
N VAL A 27 -9.27 -0.36 -13.86
CA VAL A 27 -9.62 0.01 -12.48
C VAL A 27 -8.79 1.20 -11.99
N GLY A 28 -7.48 1.21 -12.25
CA GLY A 28 -6.61 2.34 -11.92
C GLY A 28 -6.99 3.63 -12.66
N LEU A 29 -7.34 3.53 -13.94
CA LEU A 29 -7.82 4.67 -14.74
C LEU A 29 -9.14 5.19 -14.20
N VAL A 30 -10.13 4.32 -13.97
CA VAL A 30 -11.43 4.71 -13.42
C VAL A 30 -11.26 5.37 -12.06
N TRP A 31 -10.42 4.81 -11.19
CA TRP A 31 -10.13 5.39 -9.89
C TRP A 31 -9.51 6.80 -9.99
N SER A 32 -8.59 7.01 -10.93
CA SER A 32 -7.96 8.33 -11.17
C SER A 32 -8.90 9.37 -11.79
N LEU A 33 -9.95 8.93 -12.50
CA LEU A 33 -10.92 9.82 -13.15
C LEU A 33 -12.12 10.13 -12.25
N LEU A 34 -12.38 9.31 -11.23
CA LEU A 34 -13.49 9.54 -10.31
C LEU A 34 -13.09 10.59 -9.26
N PRO A 35 -13.93 11.62 -9.05
CA PRO A 35 -13.65 12.62 -8.02
C PRO A 35 -13.63 11.96 -6.64
N ASP A 36 -12.76 12.45 -5.76
CA ASP A 36 -12.79 12.06 -4.35
C ASP A 36 -14.11 12.49 -3.72
N GLY A 37 -14.70 11.59 -2.93
CA GLY A 37 -15.85 11.91 -2.09
C GLY A 37 -15.46 12.84 -0.93
N PRO A 38 -16.44 13.49 -0.28
CA PRO A 38 -16.16 14.47 0.78
C PRO A 38 -15.59 13.85 2.06
N SER A 39 -15.72 12.53 2.26
CA SER A 39 -15.30 11.86 3.51
C SER A 39 -14.43 10.61 3.29
N LEU A 40 -13.72 10.22 4.35
CA LEU A 40 -12.99 8.94 4.42
C LEU A 40 -13.94 7.74 4.23
N ALA A 41 -15.19 7.84 4.66
CA ALA A 41 -16.17 6.78 4.47
C ALA A 41 -16.52 6.61 2.98
N ASP A 42 -16.74 7.70 2.26
CA ASP A 42 -16.99 7.67 0.81
C ASP A 42 -15.79 7.09 0.07
N ARG A 43 -14.58 7.49 0.50
CA ARG A 43 -13.33 6.95 -0.02
C ARG A 43 -13.21 5.44 0.22
N ALA A 44 -13.53 4.96 1.41
CA ALA A 44 -13.49 3.54 1.76
C ALA A 44 -14.49 2.73 0.92
N VAL A 45 -15.74 3.21 0.78
CA VAL A 45 -16.76 2.54 -0.04
C VAL A 45 -16.29 2.44 -1.51
N ARG A 46 -15.83 3.55 -2.08
CA ARG A 46 -15.35 3.59 -3.47
C ARG A 46 -14.18 2.64 -3.68
N ASP A 47 -13.18 2.67 -2.80
CA ASP A 47 -12.00 1.81 -2.91
C ASP A 47 -12.38 0.34 -2.71
N LEU A 48 -13.28 0.00 -1.79
CA LEU A 48 -13.78 -1.38 -1.63
C LEU A 48 -14.46 -1.88 -2.91
N LEU A 49 -15.30 -1.06 -3.54
CA LEU A 49 -15.96 -1.42 -4.81
C LEU A 49 -14.94 -1.64 -5.93
N LEU A 50 -14.03 -0.69 -6.14
CA LEU A 50 -13.09 -0.74 -7.27
C LEU A 50 -11.93 -1.71 -7.04
N PHE A 51 -11.38 -1.77 -5.82
CA PHE A 51 -10.14 -2.48 -5.53
C PHE A 51 -10.35 -3.82 -4.82
N VAL A 52 -11.55 -4.11 -4.28
CA VAL A 52 -11.88 -5.43 -3.72
C VAL A 52 -12.92 -6.15 -4.56
N VAL A 53 -14.08 -5.54 -4.82
CA VAL A 53 -15.18 -6.23 -5.51
C VAL A 53 -14.81 -6.57 -6.95
N VAL A 54 -14.28 -5.62 -7.73
CA VAL A 54 -13.90 -5.89 -9.13
C VAL A 54 -12.78 -6.93 -9.25
N PRO A 55 -11.62 -6.81 -8.55
CA PRO A 55 -10.59 -7.85 -8.58
C PRO A 55 -11.06 -9.18 -8.01
N GLY A 56 -11.85 -9.15 -6.93
CA GLY A 56 -12.42 -10.34 -6.30
C GLY A 56 -13.34 -11.11 -7.25
N ALA A 57 -14.28 -10.43 -7.92
CA ALA A 57 -15.15 -11.02 -8.91
C ALA A 57 -14.36 -11.63 -10.09
N LEU A 58 -13.35 -10.90 -10.59
CA LEU A 58 -12.46 -11.40 -11.64
C LEU A 58 -11.76 -12.70 -11.19
N ALA A 59 -11.20 -12.72 -9.98
CA ALA A 59 -10.48 -13.86 -9.44
C ALA A 59 -11.39 -15.07 -9.23
N VAL A 60 -12.59 -14.86 -8.67
CA VAL A 60 -13.60 -15.92 -8.47
C VAL A 60 -14.02 -16.51 -9.82
N GLY A 61 -14.35 -15.68 -10.81
CA GLY A 61 -14.75 -16.12 -12.14
C GLY A 61 -13.67 -16.94 -12.88
N HIS A 62 -12.39 -16.75 -12.53
CA HIS A 62 -11.26 -17.47 -13.12
C HIS A 62 -10.64 -18.53 -12.18
N ARG A 63 -11.27 -18.79 -11.02
CA ARG A 63 -10.77 -19.71 -9.98
C ARG A 63 -9.32 -19.40 -9.56
N ARG A 64 -8.98 -18.12 -9.49
CA ARG A 64 -7.66 -17.61 -9.06
C ARG A 64 -7.71 -17.08 -7.63
N ARG A 65 -6.54 -16.86 -7.05
CA ARG A 65 -6.37 -16.36 -5.68
C ARG A 65 -5.51 -15.10 -5.70
N LEU A 66 -5.98 -14.05 -5.02
CA LEU A 66 -5.29 -12.77 -4.90
C LEU A 66 -4.46 -12.64 -3.62
N GLY A 67 -4.10 -13.75 -2.97
CA GLY A 67 -3.31 -13.69 -1.72
C GLY A 67 -4.09 -13.43 -0.44
N TRP A 68 -5.42 -13.55 -0.46
CA TRP A 68 -6.23 -13.64 0.77
C TRP A 68 -5.98 -14.99 1.46
N ARG A 69 -4.79 -15.13 2.05
CA ARG A 69 -4.31 -16.34 2.71
C ARG A 69 -3.71 -15.96 4.05
N VAL A 70 -4.26 -16.53 5.11
CA VAL A 70 -3.75 -16.37 6.48
C VAL A 70 -3.18 -17.71 6.91
N ASP A 71 -1.87 -17.77 7.10
CA ASP A 71 -1.16 -18.92 7.65
C ASP A 71 0.01 -18.47 8.53
N ARG A 72 0.68 -19.43 9.17
CA ARG A 72 1.83 -19.15 10.06
C ARG A 72 2.95 -18.36 9.36
N ARG A 73 3.19 -18.61 8.07
CA ARG A 73 4.23 -17.90 7.32
C ARG A 73 3.81 -16.46 7.06
N ALA A 74 2.58 -16.23 6.63
CA ALA A 74 2.02 -14.92 6.39
C ALA A 74 1.99 -14.08 7.67
N VAL A 75 1.53 -14.64 8.79
CA VAL A 75 1.50 -13.96 10.09
C VAL A 75 2.91 -13.62 10.57
N ARG A 76 3.85 -14.56 10.50
CA ARG A 76 5.26 -14.31 10.87
C ARG A 76 5.89 -13.21 10.01
N ASN A 77 5.64 -13.24 8.70
CA ASN A 77 6.17 -12.25 7.78
C ASN A 77 5.50 -10.89 7.97
N ALA A 78 4.20 -10.85 8.31
CA ALA A 78 3.49 -9.64 8.69
C ALA A 78 4.10 -9.01 9.95
N ALA A 79 4.33 -9.79 11.00
CA ALA A 79 4.95 -9.29 12.23
C ALA A 79 6.38 -8.76 11.98
N ARG A 80 7.18 -9.48 11.19
CA ARG A 80 8.55 -9.04 10.84
C ARG A 80 8.55 -7.77 10.01
N LEU A 81 7.67 -7.69 9.01
CA LEU A 81 7.58 -6.52 8.14
C LEU A 81 7.08 -5.31 8.93
N ALA A 82 6.02 -5.47 9.74
CA ALA A 82 5.50 -4.42 10.62
C ALA A 82 6.58 -3.93 11.61
N ALA A 83 7.31 -4.84 12.26
CA ALA A 83 8.40 -4.47 13.16
C ALA A 83 9.53 -3.75 12.44
N PHE A 84 9.84 -4.15 11.19
CA PHE A 84 10.84 -3.48 10.38
C PHE A 84 10.41 -2.06 9.97
N VAL A 85 9.15 -1.85 9.60
CA VAL A 85 8.69 -0.52 9.17
C VAL A 85 8.30 0.43 10.31
N ALA A 86 8.01 -0.09 11.50
CA ALA A 86 7.60 0.72 12.65
C ALA A 86 8.55 1.90 13.00
N PRO A 87 9.89 1.74 12.98
CA PRO A 87 10.81 2.85 13.20
C PRO A 87 10.68 3.98 12.17
N PHE A 88 10.35 3.64 10.91
CA PHE A 88 10.15 4.65 9.87
C PHE A 88 8.90 5.50 10.14
N TYR A 89 7.83 4.90 10.69
CA TYR A 89 6.66 5.67 11.12
C TYR A 89 6.98 6.60 12.29
N VAL A 90 7.80 6.18 13.26
CA VAL A 90 8.22 7.03 14.40
C VAL A 90 9.07 8.22 13.93
N VAL A 91 10.02 7.96 13.01
CA VAL A 91 10.85 9.01 12.42
C VAL A 91 10.00 9.94 11.55
N GLY A 92 9.18 9.37 10.67
CA GLY A 92 8.30 10.11 9.76
C GLY A 92 7.28 10.98 10.50
N SER A 93 6.65 10.48 11.57
CA SER A 93 5.68 11.24 12.37
C SER A 93 6.27 12.46 13.08
N THR A 94 7.60 12.57 13.12
CA THR A 94 8.32 13.69 13.73
C THR A 94 8.57 14.82 12.72
N LEU A 95 8.50 14.53 11.42
CA LEU A 95 8.78 15.48 10.36
C LEU A 95 7.68 16.56 10.24
N PRO A 96 8.04 17.86 10.14
CA PRO A 96 7.06 18.94 10.00
C PRO A 96 6.10 18.77 8.82
N THR A 97 6.60 18.35 7.66
CA THR A 97 5.75 18.19 6.47
C THR A 97 4.74 17.05 6.63
N VAL A 98 5.15 15.92 7.22
CA VAL A 98 4.28 14.79 7.52
C VAL A 98 3.20 15.18 8.53
N ARG A 99 3.59 15.90 9.59
CA ARG A 99 2.68 16.40 10.63
C ARG A 99 1.69 17.45 10.15
N ALA A 100 2.01 18.19 9.09
CA ALA A 100 1.12 19.14 8.46
C ALA A 100 0.09 18.45 7.54
N PHE A 101 0.42 17.25 7.03
CA PHE A 101 -0.41 16.51 6.10
C PHE A 101 -1.26 15.42 6.77
N TYR A 102 -0.75 14.78 7.82
CA TYR A 102 -1.46 13.71 8.55
C TYR A 102 -2.07 14.22 9.87
N PRO A 103 -3.25 13.71 10.25
CA PRO A 103 -4.07 12.73 9.51
C PRO A 103 -4.68 13.33 8.23
N MET A 104 -4.68 12.57 7.12
CA MET A 104 -5.22 13.04 5.83
C MET A 104 -6.70 13.42 5.90
N TRP A 105 -7.43 12.76 6.79
CA TRP A 105 -8.81 13.11 7.16
C TRP A 105 -8.83 13.46 8.64
N HIS A 106 -9.46 14.58 8.97
CA HIS A 106 -9.49 15.07 10.35
C HIS A 106 -10.08 14.04 11.31
N THR A 107 -9.40 13.87 12.45
CA THR A 107 -9.84 13.05 13.58
C THR A 107 -9.22 13.58 14.88
N SER A 108 -9.51 12.94 16.01
CA SER A 108 -8.96 13.28 17.33
C SER A 108 -8.49 12.04 18.08
N THR A 109 -7.86 12.22 19.24
CA THR A 109 -7.44 11.12 20.12
C THR A 109 -8.61 10.51 20.91
N ALA A 110 -9.80 11.11 20.89
CA ALA A 110 -10.97 10.57 21.55
C ALA A 110 -11.39 9.27 20.86
N LEU A 111 -11.55 8.18 21.63
CA LEU A 111 -11.82 6.84 21.09
C LEU A 111 -13.03 6.80 20.14
N ALA A 112 -14.10 7.54 20.48
CA ALA A 112 -15.32 7.62 19.67
C ALA A 112 -15.10 8.24 18.28
N SER A 113 -14.07 9.07 18.11
CA SER A 113 -13.68 9.67 16.84
C SER A 113 -12.55 8.88 16.18
N PHE A 114 -11.56 8.44 16.95
CA PHE A 114 -10.39 7.75 16.43
C PHE A 114 -10.70 6.35 15.89
N LEU A 115 -11.52 5.57 16.59
CA LEU A 115 -11.77 4.18 16.22
C LEU A 115 -12.50 4.05 14.87
N PRO A 116 -13.60 4.78 14.61
CA PRO A 116 -14.24 4.76 13.29
C PRO A 116 -13.30 5.22 12.17
N HIS A 117 -12.50 6.26 12.43
CA HIS A 117 -11.49 6.76 11.50
C HIS A 117 -10.45 5.68 11.17
N ALA A 118 -9.86 5.06 12.20
CA ALA A 118 -8.87 4.02 12.03
C ALA A 118 -9.42 2.81 11.26
N LEU A 119 -10.66 2.40 11.53
CA LEU A 119 -11.32 1.31 10.82
C LEU A 119 -11.57 1.65 9.35
N ALA A 120 -12.08 2.84 9.05
CA ALA A 120 -12.31 3.28 7.66
C ALA A 120 -10.99 3.38 6.88
N GLN A 121 -9.93 3.88 7.53
CA GLN A 121 -8.59 3.93 6.96
C GLN A 121 -8.01 2.52 6.71
N LEU A 122 -8.22 1.58 7.63
CA LEU A 122 -7.84 0.18 7.42
C LEU A 122 -8.56 -0.45 6.22
N LEU A 123 -9.83 -0.10 5.99
CA LEU A 123 -10.58 -0.57 4.82
C LEU A 123 -10.02 0.00 3.51
N VAL A 124 -9.65 1.29 3.49
CA VAL A 124 -8.97 1.93 2.35
C VAL A 124 -7.66 1.20 2.04
N VAL A 125 -6.85 0.94 3.06
CA VAL A 125 -5.57 0.22 2.88
C VAL A 125 -5.80 -1.21 2.43
N LEU A 126 -6.71 -1.95 3.05
CA LEU A 126 -7.05 -3.32 2.65
C LEU A 126 -7.49 -3.40 1.18
N ALA A 127 -8.29 -2.43 0.75
CA ALA A 127 -8.71 -2.30 -0.63
C ALA A 127 -7.50 -2.07 -1.55
N ALA A 128 -6.67 -1.07 -1.24
CA ALA A 128 -5.45 -0.81 -1.98
C ALA A 128 -4.52 -2.03 -2.05
N GLU A 129 -4.29 -2.74 -0.94
CA GLU A 129 -3.46 -3.94 -0.90
C GLU A 129 -4.06 -5.09 -1.74
N THR A 130 -5.37 -5.22 -1.78
CA THR A 130 -6.03 -6.21 -2.64
C THR A 130 -5.78 -5.94 -4.12
N TYR A 131 -5.80 -4.67 -4.51
CA TYR A 131 -5.52 -4.26 -5.89
C TYR A 131 -4.03 -4.33 -6.24
N TYR A 132 -3.17 -3.58 -5.53
CA TYR A 132 -1.75 -3.48 -5.84
C TYR A 132 -1.00 -4.78 -5.57
N ARG A 133 -1.19 -5.39 -4.40
CA ARG A 133 -0.41 -6.57 -3.99
C ARG A 133 -1.17 -7.82 -4.39
N GLY A 134 -2.49 -7.84 -4.24
CA GLY A 134 -3.31 -9.00 -4.57
C GLY A 134 -3.43 -9.25 -6.07
N LEU A 135 -3.99 -8.32 -6.84
CA LEU A 135 -4.19 -8.47 -8.29
C LEU A 135 -2.87 -8.30 -9.06
N LEU A 136 -2.15 -7.20 -8.81
CA LEU A 136 -1.04 -6.76 -9.65
C LEU A 136 0.33 -7.30 -9.25
N CYS A 137 0.45 -8.05 -8.14
CA CYS A 137 1.69 -8.71 -7.75
C CYS A 137 1.48 -10.23 -7.55
N VAL A 138 0.76 -10.60 -6.50
CA VAL A 138 0.52 -11.99 -6.08
C VAL A 138 -0.29 -12.76 -7.14
N GLY A 139 -1.29 -12.11 -7.73
CA GLY A 139 -2.18 -12.66 -8.76
C GLY A 139 -1.48 -12.92 -10.08
N VAL A 140 -0.50 -12.10 -10.46
CA VAL A 140 0.28 -12.21 -11.71
C VAL A 140 1.69 -12.74 -11.49
N ARG A 141 1.94 -13.45 -10.38
CA ARG A 141 3.27 -13.98 -10.01
C ARG A 141 3.95 -14.86 -11.07
N GLU A 142 3.18 -15.37 -12.04
CA GLU A 142 3.68 -16.16 -13.16
C GLU A 142 4.66 -15.37 -14.04
N LEU A 143 4.61 -14.03 -13.98
CA LEU A 143 5.60 -13.12 -14.56
C LEU A 143 6.99 -13.22 -13.90
N GLY A 144 7.11 -13.96 -12.80
CA GLY A 144 8.34 -14.06 -12.01
C GLY A 144 8.54 -12.84 -11.11
N PRO A 145 9.78 -12.64 -10.60
CA PRO A 145 10.09 -11.56 -9.66
C PRO A 145 9.75 -10.15 -10.16
N ALA A 146 9.67 -9.93 -11.47
CA ALA A 146 9.28 -8.66 -12.06
C ALA A 146 7.87 -8.21 -11.66
N ALA A 147 6.99 -9.13 -11.26
CA ALA A 147 5.65 -8.81 -10.74
C ALA A 147 5.70 -7.87 -9.52
N VAL A 148 6.78 -7.89 -8.75
CA VAL A 148 6.99 -6.99 -7.59
C VAL A 148 7.08 -5.52 -8.02
N LEU A 149 7.48 -5.24 -9.27
CA LEU A 149 7.71 -3.88 -9.76
C LEU A 149 6.47 -3.25 -10.42
N ILE A 150 5.37 -3.99 -10.58
CA ILE A 150 4.15 -3.47 -11.21
C ILE A 150 3.47 -2.45 -10.29
N SER A 151 3.30 -2.78 -9.00
CA SER A 151 2.66 -1.85 -8.07
C SER A 151 3.47 -0.58 -7.79
N PRO A 152 4.81 -0.61 -7.58
CA PRO A 152 5.58 0.61 -7.34
C PRO A 152 5.48 1.64 -8.47
N VAL A 153 5.41 1.18 -9.72
CA VAL A 153 5.28 2.08 -10.88
C VAL A 153 3.94 2.81 -10.86
N LEU A 154 2.83 2.09 -10.63
CA LEU A 154 1.50 2.71 -10.53
C LEU A 154 1.36 3.55 -9.26
N TYR A 155 1.94 3.08 -8.16
CA TYR A 155 1.96 3.77 -6.88
C TYR A 155 2.68 5.13 -7.00
N ALA A 156 3.82 5.17 -7.69
CA ALA A 156 4.57 6.41 -7.93
C ALA A 156 3.75 7.43 -8.74
N VAL A 157 3.00 6.97 -9.76
CA VAL A 157 2.07 7.83 -10.53
C VAL A 157 0.98 8.39 -9.63
N HIS A 158 0.37 7.57 -8.77
CA HIS A 158 -0.70 8.00 -7.87
C HIS A 158 -0.23 8.77 -6.63
N HIS A 159 1.09 8.83 -6.38
CA HIS A 159 1.70 9.65 -5.32
C HIS A 159 2.19 11.01 -5.83
N ALA A 160 1.98 11.32 -7.11
CA ALA A 160 2.20 12.65 -7.64
C ALA A 160 1.30 13.66 -6.89
N GLY A 161 1.91 14.62 -6.19
CA GLY A 161 1.21 15.66 -5.42
C GLY A 161 1.28 15.53 -3.89
N LYS A 162 1.80 14.41 -3.36
CA LYS A 162 2.07 14.24 -1.91
C LYS A 162 3.43 14.84 -1.51
N PRO A 163 3.71 15.05 -0.21
CA PRO A 163 5.02 15.48 0.27
C PRO A 163 6.15 14.63 -0.37
N PRO A 164 7.16 15.24 -1.01
CA PRO A 164 8.16 14.49 -1.78
C PRO A 164 8.94 13.46 -0.94
N VAL A 165 9.09 13.71 0.37
CA VAL A 165 9.68 12.76 1.32
C VAL A 165 8.89 11.47 1.41
N GLU A 166 7.56 11.51 1.26
CA GLU A 166 6.74 10.30 1.21
C GLU A 166 7.10 9.46 0.00
N LEU A 167 7.19 10.04 -1.21
CA LEU A 167 7.55 9.28 -2.40
C LEU A 167 8.96 8.67 -2.28
N LEU A 168 9.93 9.45 -1.78
CA LEU A 168 11.32 9.03 -1.62
C LEU A 168 11.47 7.85 -0.64
N LEU A 169 10.73 7.89 0.48
CA LEU A 169 10.82 6.86 1.52
C LEU A 169 9.85 5.69 1.30
N SER A 170 8.69 5.95 0.68
CA SER A 170 7.67 4.92 0.46
C SER A 170 7.92 4.07 -0.78
N ALA A 171 8.56 4.56 -1.85
CA ALA A 171 8.81 3.76 -3.03
C ALA A 171 9.70 2.51 -2.77
N PRO A 172 10.83 2.60 -2.03
CA PRO A 172 11.59 1.41 -1.63
C PRO A 172 10.80 0.47 -0.71
N THR A 173 9.96 1.04 0.15
CA THR A 173 9.09 0.29 1.05
C THR A 173 7.99 -0.46 0.28
N ASP A 174 7.46 0.12 -0.79
CA ASP A 174 6.47 -0.50 -1.68
C ASP A 174 7.04 -1.75 -2.37
N VAL A 175 8.27 -1.66 -2.87
CA VAL A 175 9.00 -2.80 -3.45
C VAL A 175 9.20 -3.90 -2.39
N LEU A 176 9.60 -3.54 -1.17
CA LEU A 176 9.76 -4.50 -0.07
C LEU A 176 8.43 -5.20 0.25
N PHE A 177 7.33 -4.46 0.32
CA PHE A 177 5.99 -4.98 0.58
C PHE A 177 5.59 -5.99 -0.50
N GLY A 178 5.72 -5.60 -1.77
CA GLY A 178 5.47 -6.48 -2.90
C GLY A 178 6.33 -7.75 -2.88
N ALA A 179 7.62 -7.63 -2.54
CA ALA A 179 8.53 -8.78 -2.45
C ALA A 179 8.11 -9.76 -1.34
N VAL A 180 7.79 -9.25 -0.15
CA VAL A 180 7.34 -10.07 0.98
C VAL A 180 6.04 -10.78 0.64
N ASP A 181 5.08 -10.10 0.02
CA ASP A 181 3.79 -10.68 -0.35
C ASP A 181 3.91 -11.70 -1.48
N TYR A 182 4.71 -11.40 -2.50
CA TYR A 182 5.04 -12.32 -3.60
C TYR A 182 5.59 -13.65 -3.06
N HIS A 183 6.56 -13.58 -2.15
CA HIS A 183 7.15 -14.77 -1.54
C HIS A 183 6.21 -15.46 -0.54
N SER A 184 5.41 -14.70 0.20
CA SER A 184 4.44 -15.24 1.17
C SER A 184 3.20 -15.82 0.49
N ARG A 185 2.95 -15.47 -0.78
CA ARG A 185 1.71 -15.74 -1.50
C ARG A 185 0.48 -15.23 -0.74
N SER A 186 0.66 -14.13 -0.02
CA SER A 186 -0.34 -13.53 0.88
C SER A 186 -0.17 -12.02 0.88
N ILE A 187 -1.28 -11.28 0.92
CA ILE A 187 -1.28 -9.82 1.10
C ILE A 187 -1.30 -9.40 2.57
N LEU A 188 -1.44 -10.36 3.50
CA LEU A 188 -1.52 -10.08 4.93
C LEU A 188 -0.32 -9.27 5.44
N PRO A 189 0.94 -9.56 5.03
CA PRO A 189 2.07 -8.76 5.49
C PRO A 189 1.94 -7.27 5.18
N SER A 190 1.61 -6.91 3.94
CA SER A 190 1.41 -5.50 3.58
C SER A 190 0.16 -4.90 4.21
N VAL A 191 -0.95 -5.63 4.31
CA VAL A 191 -2.16 -5.14 4.99
C VAL A 191 -1.87 -4.76 6.44
N VAL A 192 -1.09 -5.59 7.16
CA VAL A 192 -0.71 -5.31 8.55
C VAL A 192 0.30 -4.17 8.61
N ALA A 193 1.38 -4.23 7.84
CA ALA A 193 2.46 -3.25 7.90
C ALA A 193 2.01 -1.86 7.45
N HIS A 194 1.22 -1.77 6.37
CA HIS A 194 0.68 -0.53 5.86
C HIS A 194 -0.55 -0.08 6.67
N GLY A 195 -1.51 -0.97 6.90
CA GLY A 195 -2.78 -0.62 7.50
C GLY A 195 -2.61 -0.20 8.97
N LEU A 196 -2.01 -1.07 9.79
CA LEU A 196 -1.71 -0.71 11.17
C LEU A 196 -0.63 0.36 11.25
N GLY A 197 0.30 0.41 10.29
CA GLY A 197 1.29 1.48 10.18
C GLY A 197 0.66 2.86 10.01
N LEU A 198 -0.38 2.99 9.19
CA LEU A 198 -1.07 4.25 8.98
C LEU A 198 -1.92 4.66 10.19
N VAL A 199 -2.59 3.71 10.83
CA VAL A 199 -3.27 3.94 12.13
C VAL A 199 -2.27 4.39 13.19
N PHE A 200 -1.09 3.76 13.23
CA PHE A 200 -0.02 4.14 14.15
C PHE A 200 0.56 5.52 13.83
N LEU A 201 0.72 5.87 12.56
CA LEU A 201 1.15 7.20 12.13
C LEU A 201 0.18 8.29 12.60
N ASP A 202 -1.12 8.12 12.33
CA ASP A 202 -2.16 9.06 12.76
C ASP A 202 -2.14 9.23 14.28
N TRP A 203 -2.00 8.13 15.02
CA TRP A 203 -1.85 8.20 16.47
C TRP A 203 -0.63 9.02 16.88
N LEU A 204 0.55 8.79 16.29
CA LEU A 204 1.77 9.50 16.62
C LEU A 204 1.69 11.01 16.31
N VAL A 205 1.12 11.40 15.16
CA VAL A 205 1.01 12.82 14.77
C VAL A 205 -0.04 13.59 15.56
N LEU A 206 -1.00 12.90 16.18
CA LEU A 206 -1.96 13.53 17.11
C LEU A 206 -1.36 13.77 18.51
N HIS A 207 -0.15 13.28 18.76
CA HIS A 207 0.57 13.44 20.03
C HIS A 207 1.84 14.31 19.86
N PRO A 208 2.44 14.77 20.97
CA PRO A 208 3.78 15.36 20.94
C PRO A 208 4.77 14.40 20.26
N PRO A 209 5.69 14.91 19.41
CA PRO A 209 6.67 14.07 18.73
C PRO A 209 7.50 13.23 19.71
N VAL A 210 7.63 11.93 19.43
CA VAL A 210 8.44 11.00 20.24
C VAL A 210 9.93 11.36 20.20
N LEU A 211 10.39 11.89 19.06
CA LEU A 211 11.76 12.35 18.85
C LEU A 211 11.76 13.89 18.69
N PRO A 212 12.83 14.60 19.12
CA PRO A 212 12.92 16.03 18.90
C PRO A 212 12.97 16.37 17.40
N PRO A 213 12.03 17.17 16.85
CA PRO A 213 11.98 17.47 15.42
C PRO A 213 13.28 18.04 14.86
N ALA A 214 13.93 18.95 15.58
CA ALA A 214 15.20 19.55 15.18
C ALA A 214 16.31 18.50 14.98
N ARG A 215 16.34 17.43 15.77
CA ARG A 215 17.33 16.35 15.63
C ARG A 215 17.05 15.52 14.39
N VAL A 216 15.79 15.15 14.14
CA VAL A 216 15.40 14.34 12.99
C VAL A 216 15.62 15.10 11.68
N VAL A 217 15.17 16.36 11.61
CA VAL A 217 15.40 17.23 10.45
C VAL A 217 16.91 17.43 10.22
N GLY A 218 17.68 17.69 11.28
CA GLY A 218 19.14 17.82 11.19
C GLY A 218 19.83 16.56 10.66
N ALA A 219 19.37 15.37 11.04
CA ALA A 219 19.91 14.09 10.57
C ALA A 219 19.52 13.77 9.11
N LEU A 220 18.37 14.27 8.64
CA LEU A 220 17.84 14.00 7.30
C LEU A 220 18.07 15.14 6.30
N ARG A 221 18.65 16.27 6.72
CA ARG A 221 18.89 17.47 5.88
C ARG A 221 19.69 17.24 4.60
N TRP A 222 20.36 16.09 4.48
CA TRP A 222 21.11 15.70 3.28
C TRP A 222 20.18 15.20 2.15
N LEU A 223 18.91 14.91 2.46
CA LEU A 223 17.91 14.55 1.46
C LEU A 223 17.55 15.78 0.61
N PRO A 224 17.47 15.66 -0.73
CA PRO A 224 17.20 16.77 -1.63
C PRO A 224 15.71 17.12 -1.73
N VAL A 225 14.96 17.04 -0.62
CA VAL A 225 13.51 17.25 -0.56
C VAL A 225 13.11 18.01 0.71
N PRO A 226 11.96 18.72 0.71
CA PRO A 226 11.40 19.29 1.92
C PRO A 226 11.11 18.20 2.98
N LEU A 227 11.42 18.50 4.25
CA LEU A 227 11.27 17.63 5.42
C LEU A 227 10.24 18.20 6.40
#